data_AF-A0A8J3JH59-F1
#
_entry.id   AF-A0A8J3JH59-F1
#
_cell.length_a   1.000
_cell.length_b   1.000
_cell.length_c   1.000
_cell.angle_alpha   90.00
_cell.angle_beta   90.00
_cell.angle_gamma   90.00
#
_symmetry.space_group_name_H-M   'P 1'
#
loop_
_entity.id
_entity.type
_entity.pdbx_description
1 polymer ?
#
loop_
_entity_poly.entity_id
_entity_poly.type
_entity_poly.pdbx_seq_one_letter_code
_entity_poly.pdbx_strand_id
1 'polypeptide(L)'
;MRAYRRLRGYDESSRVTIEQLDRLESQLGLRLPEEYHAFLTRFGTGGFGLLTPGEVYLRSRCDMSGERAYVSLPFAVTDGHGLGCCPEDEMLHGSVPIAENGCAFYTALAVTSASAGTVWRNDYAVPGADDLFCWAPAGITQTDPVTPLGFLSWIEQIVAYRVPRRPRRWFLPRRLR
;
A
#
# COMPACT_ATOMS: atom_id res chain seq x y z
N MET A 1 -5.16 5.40 -17.94
CA MET A 1 -3.79 5.98 -18.09
C MET A 1 -3.72 7.52 -18.09
N ARG A 2 -4.53 8.29 -18.85
CA ARG A 2 -4.54 9.79 -18.77
C ARG A 2 -5.05 10.36 -17.43
N ALA A 3 -5.73 9.56 -16.61
CA ALA A 3 -6.32 10.00 -15.34
C ALA A 3 -5.27 10.29 -14.25
N TYR A 4 -4.16 9.54 -14.23
CA TYR A 4 -3.14 9.61 -13.17
C TYR A 4 -2.40 10.96 -13.10
N ARG A 5 -2.09 11.58 -14.25
CA ARG A 5 -1.44 12.90 -14.32
C ARG A 5 -2.32 14.08 -13.89
N ARG A 6 -3.63 13.87 -13.69
CA ARG A 6 -4.58 14.93 -13.29
C ARG A 6 -4.94 14.88 -11.81
N LEU A 7 -4.33 13.97 -11.06
CA LEU A 7 -4.53 13.87 -9.62
C LEU A 7 -3.76 14.98 -8.92
N ARG A 8 -4.42 15.69 -8.00
CA ARG A 8 -3.73 16.66 -7.14
C ARG A 8 -2.65 15.92 -6.33
N GLY A 9 -1.42 16.42 -6.35
CA GLY A 9 -0.27 15.82 -5.65
C GLY A 9 0.76 15.14 -6.55
N TYR A 10 0.45 14.84 -7.82
CA TYR A 10 1.46 14.34 -8.75
C TYR A 10 2.58 15.38 -8.95
N ASP A 11 3.78 15.03 -8.48
CA ASP A 11 5.00 15.82 -8.64
C ASP A 11 6.02 15.02 -9.45
N GLU A 12 6.51 15.57 -10.56
CA GLU A 12 7.55 14.91 -11.36
C GLU A 12 8.88 14.75 -10.61
N SER A 13 9.13 15.57 -9.59
CA SER A 13 10.29 15.44 -8.71
C SER A 13 10.23 14.17 -7.84
N SER A 14 9.05 13.58 -7.68
CA SER A 14 8.84 12.35 -6.91
C SER A 14 9.07 11.05 -7.71
N ARG A 15 9.48 11.14 -8.99
CA ARG A 15 9.80 9.95 -9.79
C ARG A 15 11.00 9.22 -9.21
N VAL A 16 10.85 7.91 -9.07
CA VAL A 16 11.92 7.05 -8.59
C VAL A 16 12.76 6.59 -9.78
N THR A 17 14.08 6.71 -9.68
CA THR A 17 14.99 6.22 -10.71
C THR A 17 15.22 4.71 -10.59
N ILE A 18 15.63 4.08 -11.69
CA ILE A 18 16.02 2.66 -11.68
C ILE A 18 17.13 2.44 -10.65
N GLU A 19 18.13 3.32 -10.58
CA GLU A 19 19.23 3.23 -9.60
C GLU A 19 18.73 3.26 -8.14
N GLN A 20 17.72 4.07 -7.83
CA GLN A 20 17.13 4.12 -6.50
C GLN A 20 16.41 2.80 -6.15
N LEU A 21 15.75 2.17 -7.12
CA LEU A 21 15.10 0.87 -6.93
C LEU A 21 16.12 -0.26 -6.82
N ASP A 22 17.13 -0.30 -7.69
CA ASP A 22 18.21 -1.29 -7.63
C ASP A 22 18.93 -1.23 -6.28
N ARG A 23 19.16 -0.01 -5.76
CA ARG A 23 19.75 0.19 -4.43
C ARG A 23 18.82 -0.34 -3.33
N LEU A 24 17.53 -0.03 -3.38
CA LEU A 24 16.53 -0.53 -2.43
C LEU A 24 16.47 -2.06 -2.44
N GLU A 25 16.33 -2.67 -3.62
CA GLU A 25 16.29 -4.11 -3.82
C GLU A 25 17.55 -4.79 -3.29
N SER A 26 18.72 -4.22 -3.58
CA SER A 26 20.01 -4.72 -3.06
C SER A 26 20.11 -4.60 -1.54
N GLN A 27 19.63 -3.49 -0.98
CA GLN A 27 19.64 -3.26 0.47
C GLN A 27 18.68 -4.17 1.23
N LEU A 28 17.55 -4.53 0.62
CA LEU A 28 16.56 -5.44 1.18
C LEU A 28 16.84 -6.92 0.86
N GLY A 29 17.76 -7.20 -0.08
CA GLY A 29 18.10 -8.55 -0.51
C GLY A 29 16.95 -9.25 -1.26
N LEU A 30 16.12 -8.51 -1.97
CA LEU A 30 14.93 -9.02 -2.66
C LEU A 30 14.71 -8.35 -4.01
N ARG A 31 13.78 -8.89 -4.81
CA ARG A 31 13.22 -8.22 -5.98
C ARG A 31 11.80 -7.77 -5.67
N LEU A 32 11.50 -6.51 -5.96
CA LEU A 32 10.15 -5.96 -5.81
C LEU A 32 9.25 -6.52 -6.92
N PRO A 33 7.94 -6.68 -6.64
CA PRO A 33 6.98 -7.04 -7.67
C PRO A 33 7.02 -6.09 -8.88
N GLU A 34 6.98 -6.67 -10.09
CA GLU A 34 7.18 -5.96 -11.36
C GLU A 34 6.24 -4.75 -11.52
N GLU A 35 4.97 -4.93 -11.15
CA GLU A 35 3.95 -3.87 -11.21
C GLU A 35 4.30 -2.66 -10.36
N TYR A 36 4.80 -2.89 -9.14
CA TYR A 36 5.18 -1.83 -8.22
C TYR A 36 6.41 -1.08 -8.74
N HIS A 37 7.41 -1.84 -9.20
CA HIS A 37 8.63 -1.28 -9.80
C HIS A 37 8.30 -0.41 -11.02
N ALA A 38 7.51 -0.94 -11.96
CA ALA A 38 7.09 -0.21 -13.16
C ALA A 38 6.28 1.05 -12.83
N PHE A 39 5.47 1.01 -11.77
CA PHE A 39 4.70 2.15 -11.33
C PHE A 39 5.58 3.26 -10.76
N LEU A 40 6.50 2.94 -9.85
CA LEU A 40 7.38 3.92 -9.20
C LEU A 40 8.28 4.65 -10.21
N THR A 41 8.83 3.92 -11.19
CA THR A 41 9.64 4.52 -12.25
C THR A 41 8.84 5.44 -13.16
N ARG A 42 7.56 5.14 -13.38
CA ARG A 42 6.69 5.88 -14.28
C ARG A 42 6.03 7.09 -13.62
N PHE A 43 5.53 6.91 -12.40
CA PHE A 43 4.64 7.85 -11.72
C PHE A 43 5.19 8.42 -10.42
N GLY A 44 6.24 7.81 -9.86
CA GLY A 44 6.80 8.24 -8.58
C GLY A 44 5.88 7.97 -7.39
N THR A 45 6.13 8.69 -6.30
CA THR A 45 5.42 8.50 -5.03
C THR A 45 4.39 9.59 -4.70
N GLY A 46 4.43 10.74 -5.38
CA GLY A 46 3.73 11.97 -4.95
C GLY A 46 2.19 11.97 -4.93
N GLY A 47 1.49 10.98 -5.50
CA GLY A 47 0.04 11.06 -5.70
C GLY A 47 -0.85 10.33 -4.68
N PHE A 48 -0.28 9.44 -3.85
CA PHE A 48 -1.05 8.33 -3.26
C PHE A 48 -0.76 8.06 -1.78
N GLY A 49 0.10 8.84 -1.13
CA GLY A 49 0.64 8.49 0.19
C GLY A 49 1.65 7.34 0.12
N LEU A 50 2.19 7.07 -1.07
CA LEU A 50 3.24 6.07 -1.26
C LEU A 50 4.53 6.54 -0.62
N LEU A 51 5.22 5.61 0.02
CA LEU A 51 6.53 5.83 0.61
C LEU A 51 7.60 5.89 -0.48
N THR A 52 8.56 6.78 -0.29
CA THR A 52 9.81 6.83 -1.04
C THR A 52 10.65 5.58 -0.78
N PRO A 53 11.55 5.18 -1.71
CA PRO A 53 12.44 4.04 -1.47
C PRO A 53 13.22 4.12 -0.15
N GLY A 54 13.63 5.32 0.26
CA GLY A 54 14.30 5.54 1.54
C GLY A 54 13.39 5.24 2.73
N GLU A 55 12.13 5.69 2.69
CA GLU A 55 11.13 5.39 3.73
C GLU A 55 10.75 3.91 3.76
N VAL A 56 10.62 3.27 2.59
CA VAL A 56 10.40 1.81 2.48
C VAL A 56 11.56 1.08 3.16
N TYR A 57 12.81 1.44 2.84
CA TYR A 57 13.99 0.83 3.45
C TYR A 57 14.02 1.02 4.97
N LEU A 58 13.80 2.24 5.46
CA LEU A 58 13.83 2.55 6.90
C LEU A 58 12.75 1.79 7.67
N ARG A 59 11.54 1.67 7.12
CA ARG A 59 10.40 1.01 7.79
C ARG A 59 10.35 -0.50 7.61
N SER A 60 11.07 -1.03 6.61
CA SER A 60 11.26 -2.48 6.46
C SER A 60 12.25 -3.05 7.48
N ARG A 61 12.91 -2.20 8.27
CA ARG A 61 13.79 -2.57 9.39
C ARG A 61 13.03 -2.37 10.70
N CYS A 62 12.58 -3.44 11.35
CA CYS A 62 12.18 -3.37 12.76
C CYS A 62 12.07 -4.77 13.43
N ASP A 63 13.19 -5.44 13.69
CA ASP A 63 13.34 -6.06 15.01
C ASP A 63 14.36 -5.24 15.79
N MET A 64 14.14 -5.03 17.09
CA MET A 64 15.11 -4.34 17.98
C MET A 64 16.46 -5.10 18.05
N SER A 65 16.52 -6.32 17.52
CA SER A 65 17.70 -7.19 17.42
C SER A 65 18.58 -6.95 16.20
N GLY A 66 18.08 -6.29 15.14
CA GLY A 66 18.83 -6.07 13.90
C GLY A 66 19.18 -7.33 13.12
N GLU A 67 18.55 -8.48 13.42
CA GLU A 67 18.99 -9.79 12.92
C GLU A 67 18.19 -10.30 11.73
N ARG A 68 16.93 -9.87 11.52
CA ARG A 68 16.12 -10.35 10.39
C ARG A 68 15.22 -9.26 9.82
N ALA A 69 15.45 -8.88 8.58
CA ALA A 69 14.49 -8.07 7.84
C ALA A 69 13.26 -8.94 7.54
N TYR A 70 12.09 -8.55 8.05
CA TYR A 70 10.80 -9.25 7.85
C TYR A 70 10.56 -9.66 6.40
N VAL A 71 11.06 -8.85 5.47
CA VAL A 71 11.02 -9.05 4.02
C VAL A 71 11.59 -10.39 3.54
N SER A 72 12.49 -11.01 4.30
CA SER A 72 13.13 -12.29 3.95
C SER A 72 12.37 -13.52 4.44
N LEU A 73 11.41 -13.32 5.35
CA LEU A 73 10.59 -14.40 5.89
C LEU A 73 9.46 -14.76 4.92
N PRO A 74 8.98 -16.02 4.94
CA PRO A 74 7.78 -16.40 4.21
C PRO A 74 6.59 -15.53 4.63
N PHE A 75 5.75 -15.19 3.67
CA PHE A 75 4.58 -14.36 3.91
C PHE A 75 3.60 -15.14 4.77
N ALA A 76 3.36 -14.64 5.98
CA ALA A 76 2.77 -15.43 7.06
C ALA A 76 1.22 -15.47 7.04
N VAL A 77 0.59 -14.92 5.99
CA VAL A 77 -0.87 -14.93 5.86
C VAL A 77 -1.32 -16.04 4.93
N THR A 78 -1.92 -17.06 5.53
CA THR A 78 -2.70 -18.09 4.86
C THR A 78 -4.15 -17.88 5.28
N ASP A 79 -5.11 -17.78 4.35
CA ASP A 79 -6.56 -17.72 4.59
C ASP A 79 -7.23 -16.33 4.74
N GLY A 80 -6.67 -15.30 4.11
CA GLY A 80 -7.36 -14.01 3.92
C GLY A 80 -7.41 -13.10 5.16
N HIS A 81 -6.91 -13.56 6.30
CA HIS A 81 -6.65 -12.76 7.49
C HIS A 81 -5.24 -13.05 7.96
N GLY A 82 -4.41 -12.01 8.09
CA GLY A 82 -3.07 -12.17 8.63
C GLY A 82 -3.13 -12.61 10.09
N LEU A 83 -2.02 -13.20 10.53
CA LEU A 83 -1.81 -13.70 11.90
C LEU A 83 -2.42 -12.75 12.93
N GLY A 84 -3.03 -13.35 13.96
CA GLY A 84 -3.74 -12.65 15.03
C GLY A 84 -2.93 -11.52 15.66
N CYS A 85 -3.65 -10.62 16.32
CA CYS A 85 -3.20 -9.41 17.00
C CYS A 85 -1.66 -9.23 17.06
N CYS A 86 -1.13 -8.44 16.12
CA CYS A 86 0.26 -7.98 16.16
C CYS A 86 0.35 -6.67 16.96
N PRO A 87 1.47 -6.41 17.67
CA PRO A 87 1.79 -5.08 18.17
C PRO A 87 1.82 -4.03 17.04
N GLU A 88 1.56 -2.77 17.38
CA GLU A 88 1.46 -1.62 16.46
C GLU A 88 2.64 -1.49 15.47
N ASP A 89 3.85 -1.82 15.93
CA ASP A 89 5.09 -1.64 15.17
C ASP A 89 5.59 -2.90 14.44
N GLU A 90 4.86 -4.03 14.55
CA GLU A 90 5.28 -5.28 13.91
C GLU A 90 4.81 -5.35 12.46
N MET A 91 5.77 -5.35 11.53
CA MET A 91 5.50 -5.46 10.10
C MET A 91 5.26 -6.91 9.70
N LEU A 92 4.33 -7.11 8.76
CA LEU A 92 4.00 -8.43 8.27
C LEU A 92 5.22 -9.10 7.60
N HIS A 93 5.53 -10.32 8.02
CA HIS A 93 6.57 -11.15 7.42
C HIS A 93 6.38 -11.25 5.91
N GLY A 94 7.49 -11.23 5.17
CA GLY A 94 7.48 -11.32 3.72
C GLY A 94 6.80 -10.14 3.03
N SER A 95 6.76 -8.96 3.67
CA SER A 95 6.13 -7.76 3.11
C SER A 95 6.98 -6.50 3.32
N VAL A 96 6.74 -5.48 2.49
CA VAL A 96 7.33 -4.13 2.63
C VAL A 96 6.21 -3.10 2.80
N PRO A 97 6.33 -2.11 3.71
CA PRO A 97 5.39 -1.01 3.76
C PRO A 97 5.53 -0.15 2.50
N ILE A 98 4.42 0.14 1.83
CA ILE A 98 4.38 0.93 0.60
C ILE A 98 3.62 2.24 0.75
N ALA A 99 2.77 2.38 1.77
CA ALA A 99 2.05 3.62 2.07
C ALA A 99 1.77 3.76 3.57
N GLU A 100 1.64 5.01 4.03
CA GLU A 100 1.16 5.35 5.37
C GLU A 100 -0.18 6.09 5.27
N ASN A 101 -1.12 5.67 6.09
CA ASN A 101 -2.49 6.17 6.13
C ASN A 101 -2.79 7.04 7.37
N GLY A 102 -1.76 7.32 8.19
CA GLY A 102 -1.86 8.02 9.49
C GLY A 102 -2.12 7.04 10.66
N CYS A 103 -1.96 7.51 11.91
CA CYS A 103 -2.26 6.73 13.14
C CYS A 103 -1.67 5.29 13.15
N ALA A 104 -0.40 5.14 12.74
CA ALA A 104 0.29 3.85 12.59
C ALA A 104 -0.38 2.84 11.64
N PHE A 105 -1.30 3.30 10.79
CA PHE A 105 -1.86 2.49 9.71
C PHE A 105 -0.96 2.52 8.49
N TYR A 106 -0.54 1.33 8.08
CA TYR A 106 0.29 1.06 6.93
C TYR A 106 -0.46 0.24 5.88
N THR A 107 -0.08 0.47 4.64
CA THR A 107 -0.33 -0.48 3.56
C THR A 107 0.97 -1.18 3.25
N ALA A 108 0.96 -2.51 3.22
CA ALA A 108 2.10 -3.35 2.89
C ALA A 108 1.89 -4.10 1.58
N LEU A 109 2.99 -4.36 0.88
CA LEU A 109 3.07 -5.19 -0.32
C LEU A 109 3.75 -6.49 0.03
N ALA A 110 3.10 -7.62 -0.21
CA ALA A 110 3.73 -8.93 -0.09
C ALA A 110 4.85 -9.08 -1.14
N VAL A 111 6.02 -9.53 -0.72
CA VAL A 111 7.23 -9.68 -1.54
C VAL A 111 7.78 -11.11 -1.56
N THR A 112 7.25 -12.01 -0.72
CA THR A 112 7.61 -13.43 -0.73
C THR A 112 6.39 -14.33 -0.90
N SER A 113 6.66 -15.61 -1.20
CA SER A 113 5.65 -16.68 -1.28
C SER A 113 4.63 -16.48 -2.43
N ALA A 114 3.59 -17.31 -2.48
CA ALA A 114 2.56 -17.26 -3.53
C ALA A 114 1.73 -15.95 -3.53
N SER A 115 1.79 -15.20 -2.42
CA SER A 115 1.07 -13.93 -2.25
C SER A 115 1.86 -12.71 -2.78
N ALA A 116 3.08 -12.89 -3.30
CA ALA A 116 3.90 -11.77 -3.78
C ALA A 116 3.16 -10.90 -4.82
N GLY A 117 3.25 -9.57 -4.66
CA GLY A 117 2.53 -8.59 -5.49
C GLY A 117 1.15 -8.20 -4.97
N THR A 118 0.66 -8.86 -3.92
CA THR A 118 -0.63 -8.52 -3.30
C THR A 118 -0.50 -7.47 -2.20
N VAL A 119 -1.56 -6.68 -2.00
CA VAL A 119 -1.58 -5.53 -1.11
C VAL A 119 -2.44 -5.78 0.13
N TRP A 120 -1.91 -5.38 1.28
CA TRP A 120 -2.45 -5.61 2.62
C TRP A 120 -2.47 -4.31 3.41
N ARG A 121 -3.35 -4.20 4.39
CA ARG A 121 -3.42 -3.08 5.33
C ARG A 121 -3.51 -3.61 6.74
N ASN A 122 -2.93 -2.90 7.70
CA ASN A 122 -3.30 -3.12 9.09
C ASN A 122 -4.56 -2.32 9.43
N ASP A 123 -5.35 -2.85 10.34
CA ASP A 123 -6.51 -2.21 10.96
C ASP A 123 -6.57 -2.66 12.44
N TYR A 124 -7.41 -2.03 13.27
CA TYR A 124 -7.63 -2.53 14.62
C TYR A 124 -8.31 -3.90 14.58
N ALA A 125 -7.74 -4.86 15.31
CA ALA A 125 -8.28 -6.21 15.41
C ALA A 125 -9.66 -6.23 16.07
N VAL A 126 -9.90 -5.31 17.02
CA VAL A 126 -11.16 -5.16 17.76
C VAL A 126 -11.48 -3.67 17.91
N PRO A 127 -12.72 -3.23 17.63
CA PRO A 127 -13.12 -1.85 17.90
C PRO A 127 -12.87 -1.46 19.37
N GLY A 128 -11.99 -0.48 19.61
CA GLY A 128 -11.64 0.01 20.94
C GLY A 128 -10.50 -0.74 21.65
N ALA A 129 -9.82 -1.66 20.97
CA ALA A 129 -8.51 -2.17 21.41
C ALA A 129 -7.41 -1.37 20.70
N ASP A 130 -6.88 -0.36 21.39
CA ASP A 130 -5.92 0.60 20.82
C ASP A 130 -4.53 -0.02 20.55
N ASP A 131 -4.26 -1.25 21.03
CA ASP A 131 -2.96 -1.91 21.01
C ASP A 131 -2.91 -3.21 20.19
N LEU A 132 -4.02 -3.63 19.57
CA LEU A 132 -4.09 -4.89 18.83
C LEU A 132 -4.45 -4.64 17.36
N PHE A 133 -3.51 -4.96 16.46
CA PHE A 133 -3.68 -4.78 15.02
C PHE A 133 -3.86 -6.11 14.30
N CYS A 134 -4.68 -6.12 13.26
CA CYS A 134 -4.81 -7.24 12.33
C CYS A 134 -4.40 -6.81 10.92
N TRP A 135 -3.86 -7.75 10.15
CA TRP A 135 -3.59 -7.53 8.74
C TRP A 135 -4.72 -8.12 7.89
N ALA A 136 -5.28 -7.30 7.01
CA ALA A 136 -6.35 -7.71 6.09
C ALA A 136 -6.00 -7.27 4.67
N PRO A 137 -6.59 -7.89 3.63
CA PRO A 137 -6.33 -7.46 2.28
C PRO A 137 -6.77 -6.02 2.03
N ALA A 138 -5.97 -5.26 1.29
CA ALA A 138 -6.23 -3.85 1.07
C ALA A 138 -7.34 -3.64 0.03
N GLY A 139 -8.43 -3.02 0.45
CA GLY A 139 -9.55 -2.60 -0.40
C GLY A 139 -10.29 -1.41 0.20
N ILE A 140 -11.05 -0.67 -0.62
CA ILE A 140 -11.80 0.52 -0.15
C ILE A 140 -13.13 0.15 0.49
N THR A 141 -13.72 -0.98 0.09
CA THR A 141 -14.93 -1.50 0.70
C THR A 141 -14.58 -2.35 1.90
N GLN A 142 -14.99 -1.89 3.09
CA GLN A 142 -14.84 -2.57 4.38
C GLN A 142 -15.59 -3.92 4.45
N THR A 143 -16.41 -4.25 3.44
CA THR A 143 -16.90 -5.60 3.17
C THR A 143 -15.75 -6.46 2.65
N ASP A 144 -14.97 -6.96 3.59
CA ASP A 144 -14.24 -8.22 3.56
C ASP A 144 -13.72 -8.65 2.17
N PRO A 145 -12.57 -8.11 1.72
CA PRO A 145 -11.87 -8.69 0.60
C PRO A 145 -11.23 -10.00 1.06
N VAL A 146 -11.97 -11.11 1.00
CA VAL A 146 -11.42 -12.48 1.18
C VAL A 146 -10.25 -12.73 0.21
N THR A 147 -10.20 -11.99 -0.91
CA THR A 147 -9.15 -12.08 -1.92
C THR A 147 -8.30 -10.81 -1.96
N PRO A 148 -6.97 -10.93 -1.79
CA PRO A 148 -6.09 -9.78 -1.84
C PRO A 148 -5.89 -9.26 -3.27
N LEU A 149 -5.84 -7.94 -3.38
CA LEU A 149 -5.67 -7.24 -4.66
C LEU A 149 -4.21 -7.16 -5.05
N GLY A 150 -3.94 -7.21 -6.36
CA GLY A 150 -2.66 -6.78 -6.91
C GLY A 150 -2.43 -5.27 -6.76
N PHE A 151 -1.18 -4.84 -6.82
CA PHE A 151 -0.79 -3.44 -6.62
C PHE A 151 -1.52 -2.46 -7.55
N LEU A 152 -1.59 -2.74 -8.86
CA LEU A 152 -2.26 -1.83 -9.79
C LEU A 152 -3.77 -1.76 -9.55
N SER A 153 -4.41 -2.89 -9.23
CA SER A 153 -5.84 -2.92 -8.88
C SER A 153 -6.13 -2.10 -7.63
N TRP A 154 -5.26 -2.14 -6.63
CA TRP A 154 -5.36 -1.31 -5.43
C TRP A 154 -5.22 0.19 -5.76
N ILE A 155 -4.23 0.57 -6.57
CA ILE A 155 -4.06 1.96 -7.04
C ILE A 155 -5.30 2.46 -7.80
N GLU A 156 -5.88 1.63 -8.67
CA GLU A 156 -7.09 1.97 -9.43
C GLU A 156 -8.27 2.27 -8.51
N GLN A 157 -8.45 1.49 -7.45
CA GLN A 157 -9.48 1.77 -6.45
C GLN A 157 -9.22 3.11 -5.75
N ILE A 158 -7.99 3.39 -5.31
CA ILE A 158 -7.64 4.65 -4.64
C ILE A 158 -7.94 5.85 -5.53
N VAL A 159 -7.57 5.76 -6.82
CA VAL A 159 -7.88 6.80 -7.80
C VAL A 159 -9.38 6.98 -7.96
N ALA A 160 -10.12 5.89 -8.12
CA ALA A 160 -11.57 5.95 -8.31
C ALA A 160 -12.28 6.59 -7.10
N TYR A 161 -11.77 6.38 -5.89
CA TYR A 161 -12.30 6.96 -4.66
C TYR A 161 -11.91 8.43 -4.48
N ARG A 162 -10.65 8.80 -4.73
CA ARG A 162 -10.13 10.16 -4.52
C ARG A 162 -10.51 11.15 -5.61
N VAL A 163 -10.91 10.71 -6.81
CA VAL A 163 -11.45 11.60 -7.84
C VAL A 163 -12.91 11.87 -7.50
N PRO A 164 -13.30 13.09 -7.08
CA PRO A 164 -14.70 13.40 -6.86
C PRO A 164 -15.46 13.14 -8.15
N ARG A 165 -16.43 12.23 -8.09
CA ARG A 165 -17.41 12.08 -9.18
C ARG A 165 -18.03 13.46 -9.36
N ARG A 166 -17.77 14.12 -10.48
CA ARG A 166 -18.55 15.32 -10.85
C ARG A 166 -20.00 14.91 -10.69
N PRO A 167 -20.81 15.62 -9.88
CA PRO A 167 -22.23 15.34 -9.86
C PRO A 167 -22.69 15.47 -11.31
N ARG A 168 -23.30 14.40 -11.83
CA ARG A 168 -23.98 14.45 -13.12
C ARG A 168 -24.96 15.61 -13.00
N ARG A 169 -24.71 16.71 -13.72
CA ARG A 169 -25.63 17.85 -13.86
C ARG A 169 -26.88 17.35 -14.60
N TRP A 170 -27.75 16.64 -13.89
CA TRP A 170 -29.10 16.33 -14.32
C TRP A 170 -29.98 16.60 -13.10
N PHE A 171 -30.96 17.50 -13.29
CA PHE A 171 -31.85 18.10 -12.29
C PHE A 171 -31.34 19.37 -11.56
N LEU A 172 -31.07 20.43 -12.33
CA LEU A 172 -31.64 21.72 -11.92
C LEU A 172 -33.04 21.77 -12.56
N PRO A 173 -34.14 21.88 -11.79
CA PRO A 173 -35.42 22.21 -12.39
C PRO A 173 -35.24 23.55 -13.10
N ARG A 174 -35.47 23.58 -14.42
CA ARG A 174 -35.76 24.83 -15.12
C ARG A 174 -36.89 25.47 -14.34
N ARG A 175 -36.63 26.60 -13.67
CA ARG A 175 -37.72 27.46 -13.18
C ARG A 175 -38.59 27.78 -14.39
N LEU A 176 -39.79 27.21 -14.41
CA LEU A 176 -40.83 27.62 -15.33
C LEU A 176 -41.43 28.90 -14.74
N ARG A 177 -41.15 30.00 -15.45
CA ARG A 177 -41.75 31.34 -15.37
C ARG A 177 -41.62 32.08 -14.03
#